data_AF-A0A8T7CHD3-F1
#
_entry.id   AF-A0A8T7CHD3-F1
#
_cell.length_a   1.000
_cell.length_b   1.000
_cell.length_c   1.000
_cell.angle_alpha   90.00
_cell.angle_beta   90.00
_cell.angle_gamma   90.00
#
_symmetry.space_group_name_H-M   'P 1'
#
loop_
_entity.id
_entity.type
_entity.pdbx_description
1 polymer ?
#
loop_
_entity_poly.entity_id
_entity_poly.type
_entity_poly.pdbx_seq_one_letter_code
_entity_poly.pdbx_strand_id
1 'polypeptide(L)'
;MSQWRPARNNRWRGLAALIALPVLMPCVVVFGSVFSPETQAWQHLLDYVLAEVLVNTLWLVAGVAIITGVVGTSLAWLTAISEFPGRRFFSWALMLPIAVPGYVMAFVLLGL
;
A
#
# COMPACT_ATOMS: atom_id res chain seq x y z
N MET A 1 13.34 24.45 -24.54
CA MET A 1 13.02 23.06 -24.18
C MET A 1 14.32 22.26 -24.15
N SER A 2 15.06 22.33 -23.04
CA SER A 2 16.36 21.68 -22.90
C SER A 2 16.20 20.18 -22.64
N GLN A 3 16.92 19.39 -23.43
CA GLN A 3 16.84 17.94 -23.44
C GLN A 3 17.54 17.37 -22.21
N TRP A 4 16.77 16.87 -21.24
CA TRP A 4 17.27 16.03 -20.16
C TRP A 4 17.73 14.69 -20.74
N ARG A 5 19.01 14.58 -21.10
CA ARG A 5 19.66 13.31 -21.44
C ARG A 5 20.46 12.87 -20.22
N PRO A 6 19.96 11.95 -19.36
CA PRO A 6 20.79 11.42 -18.29
C PRO A 6 22.02 10.77 -18.92
N ALA A 7 23.21 11.20 -18.51
CA ALA A 7 24.45 10.60 -18.95
C ALA A 7 24.37 9.09 -18.72
N ARG A 8 24.57 8.30 -19.79
CA ARG A 8 24.49 6.83 -19.79
C ARG A 8 25.69 6.24 -19.03
N ASN A 9 25.78 6.51 -17.73
CA ASN A 9 26.87 6.06 -16.88
C ASN A 9 26.55 4.64 -16.36
N ASN A 10 27.26 3.65 -16.90
CA ASN A 10 27.06 2.23 -16.60
C ASN A 10 27.28 1.90 -15.10
N ARG A 11 28.03 2.74 -14.37
CA ARG A 11 28.32 2.55 -12.93
C ARG A 11 27.06 2.68 -12.05
N TRP A 12 26.16 3.61 -12.38
CA TRP A 12 24.89 3.78 -11.65
C TRP A 12 23.94 2.61 -11.88
N ARG A 13 23.94 2.04 -13.09
CA ARG A 13 23.15 0.84 -13.39
C ARG A 13 23.68 -0.38 -12.63
N GLY A 14 25.00 -0.52 -12.52
CA GLY A 14 25.64 -1.56 -11.71
C GLY A 14 25.28 -1.46 -10.23
N LEU A 15 25.34 -0.26 -9.64
CA LEU A 15 24.94 -0.03 -8.25
C LEU A 15 23.44 -0.27 -8.03
N ALA A 16 22.58 0.19 -8.94
CA ALA A 16 21.15 -0.07 -8.88
C ALA A 16 20.85 -1.58 -8.97
N ALA A 17 21.54 -2.31 -9.83
CA ALA A 17 21.39 -3.77 -9.96
C ALA A 17 21.86 -4.52 -8.70
N LEU A 18 22.96 -4.07 -8.09
CA LEU A 18 23.48 -4.64 -6.84
C LEU A 18 22.45 -4.53 -5.69
N ILE A 19 21.72 -3.41 -5.62
CA ILE A 19 20.67 -3.20 -4.61
C ILE A 19 19.37 -3.93 -5.00
N ALA A 20 19.01 -3.94 -6.28
CA ALA A 20 17.78 -4.58 -6.75
C ALA A 20 17.80 -6.11 -6.59
N LEU A 21 18.96 -6.75 -6.78
CA LEU A 21 19.11 -8.21 -6.67
C LEU A 21 18.63 -8.80 -5.33
N PRO A 22 19.11 -8.33 -4.16
CA PRO A 22 18.64 -8.85 -2.88
C PRO A 22 17.17 -8.49 -2.60
N VAL A 23 16.68 -7.36 -3.10
CA VAL A 23 15.25 -6.98 -2.97
C VAL A 23 14.34 -7.90 -3.78
N LEU A 24 14.81 -8.37 -4.94
CA LEU A 24 14.09 -9.32 -5.78
C LEU A 24 14.19 -10.77 -5.30
N MET A 25 15.18 -11.09 -4.47
CA MET A 25 15.41 -12.45 -3.95
C MET A 25 14.13 -13.10 -3.37
N PRO A 26 13.36 -12.49 -2.44
CA PRO A 26 12.14 -13.11 -1.92
C PRO A 26 11.10 -13.35 -3.01
N CYS A 27 10.96 -12.45 -3.98
CA CYS A 27 10.06 -12.68 -5.12
C CYS A 27 10.51 -13.90 -5.93
N VAL A 28 11.81 -14.03 -6.24
CA VAL A 28 12.35 -15.18 -6.96
C VAL A 28 12.12 -16.48 -6.20
N VAL A 29 12.31 -16.48 -4.88
CA VAL A 29 12.06 -17.64 -4.02
C VAL A 29 10.57 -18.02 -4.02
N VAL A 30 9.67 -17.03 -3.90
CA VAL A 30 8.22 -17.25 -3.96
C VAL A 30 7.79 -17.77 -5.34
N PHE A 31 8.29 -17.20 -6.43
CA PHE A 31 8.01 -17.71 -7.78
C PHE A 31 8.59 -19.12 -7.98
N GLY A 32 9.76 -19.40 -7.43
CA GLY A 32 10.38 -20.73 -7.44
C GLY A 32 9.53 -21.79 -6.74
N SER A 33 8.76 -21.40 -5.71
CA SER A 33 7.89 -22.32 -4.98
C SER A 33 6.77 -22.94 -5.82
N VAL A 34 6.45 -22.35 -6.97
CA VAL A 34 5.50 -22.89 -7.96
C VAL A 34 5.98 -24.23 -8.54
N PHE A 35 7.30 -24.45 -8.62
CA PHE A 35 7.87 -25.69 -9.16
C PHE A 35 7.93 -26.84 -8.15
N SER A 36 7.59 -26.60 -6.88
CA SER A 36 7.48 -27.62 -5.82
C SER A 36 6.08 -27.61 -5.18
N PRO A 37 5.02 -27.95 -5.92
CA PRO A 37 3.66 -27.84 -5.42
C PRO A 37 3.33 -28.92 -4.40
N GLU A 38 2.99 -28.50 -3.18
CA GLU A 38 2.29 -29.31 -2.17
C GLU A 38 0.82 -29.47 -2.59
N THR A 39 0.53 -30.48 -3.42
CA THR A 39 -0.77 -30.62 -4.14
C THR A 39 -2.00 -30.55 -3.24
N GLN A 40 -1.93 -31.10 -2.02
CA GLN A 40 -3.05 -31.09 -1.07
C GLN A 40 -3.32 -29.70 -0.48
N ALA A 41 -2.26 -28.93 -0.18
CA ALA A 41 -2.39 -27.57 0.33
C ALA A 41 -2.95 -26.62 -0.73
N TRP A 42 -2.51 -26.77 -1.98
CA TRP A 42 -3.01 -26.00 -3.12
C TRP A 42 -4.49 -26.26 -3.39
N GLN A 43 -4.93 -27.52 -3.37
CA GLN A 43 -6.35 -27.87 -3.54
C GLN A 43 -7.22 -27.29 -2.43
N HIS A 44 -6.79 -27.41 -1.17
CA HIS A 44 -7.54 -26.85 -0.04
C HIS A 44 -7.66 -25.31 -0.12
N LEU A 45 -6.58 -24.62 -0.51
CA LEU A 45 -6.61 -23.17 -0.71
C LEU A 45 -7.57 -22.77 -1.83
N LEU A 46 -7.55 -23.47 -2.97
CA LEU A 46 -8.42 -23.17 -4.11
C LEU A 46 -9.89 -23.40 -3.78
N ASP A 47 -10.21 -24.50 -3.10
CA ASP A 47 -11.58 -24.92 -2.85
C ASP A 47 -12.26 -24.12 -1.71
N TYR A 48 -11.50 -23.74 -0.67
CA TYR A 48 -12.10 -23.19 0.56
C TYR A 48 -11.72 -21.76 0.88
N VAL A 49 -10.56 -21.27 0.42
CA VAL A 49 -10.01 -20.00 0.94
C VAL A 49 -9.90 -18.93 -0.15
N LEU A 50 -9.48 -19.30 -1.36
CA LEU A 50 -9.07 -18.34 -2.37
C LEU A 50 -10.24 -17.47 -2.84
N ALA A 51 -11.36 -18.09 -3.20
CA ALA A 51 -12.53 -17.36 -3.69
C ALA A 51 -13.11 -16.44 -2.60
N GLU A 52 -13.23 -16.94 -1.37
CA GLU A 52 -13.76 -16.17 -0.24
C GLU A 52 -12.85 -14.98 0.10
N VAL A 53 -11.55 -15.21 0.27
CA VAL A 53 -10.58 -14.15 0.59
C VAL A 53 -10.51 -13.12 -0.54
N LEU A 54 -10.54 -13.55 -1.80
CA LEU A 54 -10.50 -12.63 -2.94
C LEU A 54 -11.72 -11.72 -2.96
N VAL A 55 -12.93 -12.28 -2.84
CA VAL A 55 -14.19 -11.51 -2.86
C VAL A 55 -14.26 -10.56 -1.66
N ASN A 56 -13.92 -11.04 -0.46
CA ASN A 56 -13.91 -10.21 0.74
C ASN A 56 -12.90 -9.07 0.62
N THR A 57 -11.69 -9.35 0.13
CA THR A 57 -10.66 -8.32 -0.07
C THR A 57 -11.10 -7.29 -1.10
N LEU A 58 -11.70 -7.71 -2.22
CA LEU A 58 -12.20 -6.79 -3.24
C LEU A 58 -13.28 -5.86 -2.68
N TRP A 59 -14.24 -6.40 -1.91
CA TRP A 59 -15.28 -5.60 -1.26
C TRP A 59 -14.69 -4.60 -0.25
N LEU A 60 -13.76 -5.06 0.59
CA LEU A 60 -13.11 -4.20 1.58
C LEU A 60 -12.29 -3.09 0.91
N VAL A 61 -11.47 -3.43 -0.10
CA VAL A 61 -10.66 -2.45 -0.83
C VAL A 61 -11.55 -1.44 -1.54
N ALA A 62 -12.61 -1.89 -2.22
CA ALA A 62 -13.54 -0.99 -2.89
C ALA A 62 -14.25 -0.05 -1.90
N GLY A 63 -14.77 -0.60 -0.80
CA GLY A 63 -15.44 0.18 0.24
C GLY A 63 -14.50 1.23 0.87
N VAL A 64 -13.30 0.81 1.27
CA VAL A 64 -12.30 1.72 1.84
C VAL A 64 -11.87 2.77 0.83
N ALA A 65 -11.59 2.40 -0.43
CA ALA A 65 -11.17 3.35 -1.46
C ALA A 65 -12.24 4.41 -1.74
N ILE A 66 -13.52 4.03 -1.82
CA ILE A 66 -14.63 4.96 -2.04
C ILE A 66 -14.77 5.90 -0.83
N ILE A 67 -14.85 5.36 0.38
CA ILE A 67 -15.08 6.16 1.60
C ILE A 67 -13.91 7.12 1.83
N THR A 68 -12.67 6.61 1.79
CA THR A 68 -11.47 7.45 1.99
C THR A 68 -11.28 8.45 0.86
N GLY A 69 -11.59 8.07 -0.38
CA GLY A 69 -11.57 8.98 -1.52
C GLY A 69 -12.54 10.14 -1.36
N VAL A 70 -13.80 9.87 -1.02
CA VAL A 70 -14.83 10.90 -0.83
C VAL A 70 -14.50 11.78 0.37
N VAL A 71 -14.25 11.19 1.54
CA VAL A 71 -13.99 11.94 2.78
C VAL A 71 -12.66 12.70 2.70
N GLY A 72 -11.60 12.03 2.29
CA GLY A 72 -10.25 12.60 2.18
C GLY A 72 -10.18 13.74 1.16
N THR A 73 -10.75 13.55 -0.03
CA THR A 73 -10.76 14.60 -1.07
C THR A 73 -11.60 15.79 -0.64
N SER A 74 -12.76 15.57 -0.01
CA SER A 74 -13.61 16.66 0.50
C SER A 74 -12.90 17.49 1.57
N LEU A 75 -12.23 16.83 2.53
CA LEU A 75 -11.47 17.50 3.59
C LEU A 75 -10.23 18.23 3.03
N ALA A 76 -9.55 17.64 2.05
CA ALA A 76 -8.42 18.27 1.37
C ALA A 76 -8.88 19.51 0.58
N TRP A 77 -10.01 19.42 -0.12
CA TRP A 77 -10.58 20.54 -0.87
C TRP A 77 -10.97 21.71 0.04
N LEU A 78 -11.65 21.41 1.15
CA LEU A 78 -12.03 22.42 2.14
C LEU A 78 -10.82 23.13 2.75
N THR A 79 -9.78 22.38 3.14
CA THR A 79 -8.57 22.98 3.74
C THR A 79 -7.68 23.71 2.73
N ALA A 80 -7.80 23.41 1.43
CA ALA A 80 -7.05 24.07 0.37
C ALA A 80 -7.69 25.41 -0.06
N ILE A 81 -9.01 25.44 -0.24
CA ILE A 81 -9.72 26.56 -0.89
C ILE A 81 -10.48 27.45 0.11
N SER A 82 -11.00 26.90 1.20
CA SER A 82 -11.80 27.67 2.16
C SER A 82 -10.93 28.24 3.28
N GLU A 83 -11.04 29.55 3.52
CA GLU A 83 -10.42 30.22 4.68
C GLU A 83 -11.40 30.24 5.85
N PHE A 84 -11.32 29.23 6.72
CA PHE A 84 -12.12 29.13 7.94
C PHE A 84 -11.25 29.34 9.20
N PRO A 85 -11.81 29.91 10.29
CA PRO A 85 -11.07 30.30 11.51
C PRO A 85 -10.49 29.12 12.35
N GLY A 86 -10.33 27.93 11.77
CA GLY A 86 -9.71 26.75 12.38
C GLY A 86 -8.82 25.94 11.43
N ARG A 87 -8.53 26.47 10.23
CA ARG A 87 -7.82 25.76 9.14
C ARG A 87 -6.49 25.13 9.55
N ARG A 88 -5.70 25.84 10.35
CA ARG A 88 -4.37 25.37 10.79
C ARG A 88 -4.46 24.12 11.67
N PHE A 89 -5.49 24.02 12.50
CA PHE A 89 -5.73 22.84 13.34
C PHE A 89 -6.08 21.62 12.47
N PHE A 90 -7.06 21.75 11.57
CA PHE A 90 -7.46 20.65 10.69
C PHE A 90 -6.36 20.20 9.75
N SER A 91 -5.59 21.14 9.18
CA SER A 91 -4.44 20.80 8.32
C SER A 91 -3.40 19.94 9.05
N TRP A 92 -3.15 20.20 10.34
CA TRP A 92 -2.24 19.40 11.15
C TRP A 92 -2.87 18.08 11.60
N ALA A 93 -4.12 18.14 12.08
CA ALA A 93 -4.85 16.97 12.57
C ALA A 93 -5.03 15.90 11.49
N LEU A 94 -5.18 16.27 10.21
CA LEU A 94 -5.27 15.31 9.09
C LEU A 94 -3.97 14.51 8.86
N MET A 95 -2.83 15.01 9.32
CA MET A 95 -1.55 14.29 9.25
C MET A 95 -1.34 13.34 10.44
N LEU A 96 -2.01 13.60 11.58
CA LEU A 96 -1.87 12.85 12.82
C LEU A 96 -2.18 11.34 12.67
N PRO A 97 -3.24 10.91 11.93
CA PRO A 97 -3.52 9.49 11.72
C PRO A 97 -2.37 8.72 11.07
N ILE A 98 -1.56 9.38 10.23
CA ILE A 98 -0.43 8.74 9.53
C ILE A 98 0.71 8.41 10.51
N ALA A 99 0.80 9.10 11.65
CA ALA A 99 1.80 8.85 12.66
C ALA A 99 1.45 7.68 13.60
N VAL A 100 0.17 7.29 13.67
CA VAL A 100 -0.29 6.20 14.53
C VAL A 100 -0.04 4.85 13.84
N PRO A 101 0.72 3.93 14.44
CA PRO A 101 0.89 2.59 13.88
C PRO A 101 -0.43 1.84 13.83
N GLY A 102 -0.70 1.13 12.73
CA GLY A 102 -1.98 0.43 12.54
C GLY A 102 -2.34 -0.56 13.64
N TYR A 103 -1.35 -1.23 14.24
CA TYR A 103 -1.59 -2.18 15.33
C TYR A 103 -2.13 -1.51 16.61
N VAL A 104 -1.67 -0.28 16.92
CA VAL A 104 -2.14 0.47 18.10
C VAL A 104 -3.62 0.81 17.93
N MET A 105 -4.01 1.29 16.74
CA MET A 105 -5.39 1.59 16.40
C MET A 105 -6.29 0.36 16.52
N ALA A 106 -5.81 -0.80 16.07
CA ALA A 106 -6.55 -2.05 16.16
C ALA A 106 -6.82 -2.47 17.61
N PHE A 107 -5.83 -2.37 18.50
CA PHE A 107 -6.03 -2.69 19.93
C PHE A 107 -7.04 -1.75 20.60
N VAL A 108 -6.92 -0.45 20.35
CA VAL A 108 -7.85 0.55 20.88
C VAL A 108 -9.29 0.30 20.41
N LEU A 109 -9.49 -0.08 19.15
CA LEU A 109 -10.81 -0.39 18.60
C LEU A 109 -11.40 -1.70 19.14
N LEU A 110 -10.56 -2.70 19.41
CA LEU A 110 -10.96 -3.98 19.98
C LEU A 110 -11.15 -3.94 21.51
N GLY A 111 -10.67 -2.89 22.18
CA GLY A 111 -10.78 -2.72 23.63
C GLY A 111 -9.78 -3.57 24.43
N LEU A 112 -8.65 -3.94 23.82
CA LEU A 112 -7.52 -4.62 24.45
C LEU A 112 -6.49 -3.60 24.97
#